data_AF-A0AAX3MB60-F1
#
_entry.id   AF-A0AAX3MB60-F1
#
_cell.length_a   1.000
_cell.length_b   1.000
_cell.length_c   1.000
_cell.angle_alpha   90.00
_cell.angle_beta   90.00
_cell.angle_gamma   90.00
#
_symmetry.space_group_name_H-M   'P 1'
#
loop_
_entity.id
_entity.type
_entity.pdbx_description
1 polymer ?
#
loop_
_entity_poly.entity_id
_entity_poly.type
_entity_poly.pdbx_seq_one_letter_code
_entity_poly.pdbx_strand_id
1 'polypeptide(L)'
;MNTRKKILEKVIKQCQKTLDRIEEELLKPEPKLTPYDIEMRNFDEVPRGILKEAKRQIKIMMQILDKNKYMPDYTYPLIDSYSIDTELCDLLFETESIYKKCT
;
A
#
# COMPACT_ATOMS: atom_id res chain seq x y z
N MET A 1 17.37 -11.76 22.76
CA MET A 1 16.22 -11.52 21.85
C MET A 1 16.75 -11.15 20.47
N ASN A 2 16.40 -11.95 19.47
CA ASN A 2 17.02 -11.99 18.14
C ASN A 2 16.66 -10.74 17.32
N THR A 3 17.62 -9.86 17.00
CA THR A 3 17.39 -8.56 16.33
C THR A 3 16.56 -8.69 15.05
N ARG A 4 16.77 -9.77 14.28
CA ARG A 4 16.00 -10.09 13.08
C ARG A 4 14.50 -10.29 13.35
N LYS A 5 14.15 -10.94 14.45
CA LYS A 5 12.74 -11.17 14.82
C LYS A 5 12.02 -9.84 15.09
N LYS A 6 12.65 -8.92 15.83
CA LYS A 6 12.09 -7.59 16.08
C LYS A 6 11.92 -6.77 14.80
N ILE A 7 12.86 -6.90 13.86
CA ILE A 7 12.79 -6.23 12.56
C ILE A 7 11.61 -6.75 11.74
N LEU A 8 11.43 -8.08 11.66
CA LEU A 8 10.29 -8.68 10.96
C LEU A 8 8.95 -8.35 11.63
N GLU A 9 8.88 -8.33 12.96
CA GLU A 9 7.69 -7.87 13.70
C GLU A 9 7.32 -6.42 13.36
N LYS A 10 8.32 -5.53 13.17
CA LYS A 10 8.08 -4.15 12.72
C LYS A 10 7.46 -4.11 11.32
N VAL A 11 7.97 -4.92 10.39
CA VAL A 11 7.43 -5.03 9.03
C VAL A 11 5.98 -5.51 9.07
N ILE A 12 5.70 -6.58 9.81
CA ILE A 12 4.34 -7.16 9.93
C ILE A 12 3.38 -6.12 10.52
N LYS A 13 3.78 -5.40 11.58
CA LYS A 13 2.96 -4.38 12.21
C LYS A 13 2.62 -3.24 11.25
N GLN A 14 3.62 -2.79 10.46
CA GLN A 14 3.40 -1.75 9.47
C GLN A 14 2.44 -2.23 8.37
N CYS A 15 2.67 -3.42 7.82
CA CYS A 15 1.78 -3.99 6.81
C CYS A 15 0.34 -4.11 7.33
N GLN A 16 0.14 -4.53 8.59
CA GLN A 16 -1.20 -4.63 9.18
C GLN A 16 -1.86 -3.24 9.28
N LYS A 17 -1.14 -2.22 9.76
CA LYS A 17 -1.65 -0.84 9.83
C LYS A 17 -2.13 -0.36 8.47
N THR A 18 -1.35 -0.62 7.42
CA THR A 18 -1.69 -0.23 6.05
C THR A 18 -2.88 -1.02 5.50
N LEU A 19 -2.98 -2.32 5.83
CA LEU A 19 -4.16 -3.12 5.47
C LEU A 19 -5.42 -2.58 6.12
N ASP A 20 -5.38 -2.26 7.41
CA ASP A 20 -6.53 -1.72 8.15
C ASP A 20 -7.00 -0.42 7.50
N ARG A 21 -6.08 0.48 7.14
CA ARG A 21 -6.42 1.72 6.43
C ARG A 21 -7.03 1.47 5.04
N ILE A 22 -6.53 0.49 4.29
CA ILE A 22 -7.13 0.13 3.00
C ILE A 22 -8.56 -0.41 3.18
N GLU A 23 -8.84 -1.19 4.23
CA GLU A 23 -10.20 -1.65 4.50
C GLU A 23 -11.14 -0.48 4.80
N GLU A 24 -10.69 0.52 5.57
CA GLU A 24 -11.47 1.75 5.81
C GLU A 24 -11.79 2.49 4.51
N GLU A 25 -10.81 2.63 3.61
CA GLU A 25 -11.02 3.23 2.28
C GLU A 25 -11.97 2.40 1.40
N LEU A 26 -11.88 1.06 1.46
CA LEU A 26 -12.76 0.15 0.72
C LEU A 26 -14.23 0.21 1.18
N LEU A 27 -14.51 0.66 2.40
CA LEU A 27 -15.86 0.86 2.92
C LEU A 27 -16.53 2.12 2.36
N LYS A 28 -15.77 3.05 1.78
CA LYS A 28 -16.32 4.24 1.14
C LYS A 28 -17.06 3.89 -0.16
N PRO A 29 -18.01 4.74 -0.60
CA PRO A 29 -18.63 4.62 -1.91
C PRO A 29 -17.59 4.56 -3.03
N GLU A 30 -17.91 3.91 -4.15
CA GLU A 30 -17.02 3.93 -5.32
C GLU A 30 -16.93 5.37 -5.86
N PRO A 31 -15.71 5.89 -6.11
CA PRO A 31 -15.56 7.21 -6.68
C PRO A 31 -16.15 7.26 -8.10
N LYS A 32 -16.86 8.34 -8.39
CA LYS A 32 -17.43 8.59 -9.73
C LYS A 32 -16.38 9.30 -10.58
N LEU A 33 -15.54 8.51 -11.23
CA LEU A 33 -14.45 9.00 -12.06
C LEU A 33 -14.93 9.34 -13.48
N THR A 34 -14.54 10.50 -13.99
CA THR A 34 -14.74 10.83 -15.40
C THR A 34 -13.67 10.16 -16.27
N PRO A 35 -13.88 10.01 -17.59
CA PRO A 35 -12.83 9.55 -18.50
C PRO A 35 -11.55 10.39 -18.42
N TYR A 36 -11.68 11.70 -18.19
CA TYR A 36 -10.55 12.61 -18.02
C TYR A 36 -9.73 12.29 -16.76
N ASP A 37 -10.40 12.01 -15.64
CA ASP A 37 -9.73 11.63 -14.38
C ASP A 37 -8.93 10.34 -14.54
N ILE A 38 -9.47 9.38 -15.30
CA ILE A 38 -8.81 8.10 -15.61
C ILE A 38 -7.59 8.31 -16.51
N GLU A 39 -7.73 9.12 -17.57
CA GLU A 39 -6.65 9.43 -18.51
C GLU A 39 -5.49 10.16 -17.82
N MET A 40 -5.82 11.17 -17.02
CA MET A 40 -4.86 11.99 -16.30
C MET A 40 -4.37 11.36 -14.99
N ARG A 41 -4.95 10.21 -14.59
CA ARG A 41 -4.73 9.57 -13.27
C ARG A 41 -4.95 10.54 -12.11
N ASN A 42 -5.88 11.46 -12.27
CA ASN A 42 -6.19 12.49 -11.28
C ASN A 42 -7.33 12.01 -10.41
N PHE A 43 -7.02 11.16 -9.43
CA PHE A 43 -8.02 10.57 -8.55
C PHE A 43 -8.07 11.34 -7.23
N ASP A 44 -9.13 12.11 -7.01
CA ASP A 44 -9.43 12.67 -5.68
C ASP A 44 -9.68 11.56 -4.64
N GLU A 45 -10.16 10.40 -5.10
CA GLU A 45 -10.44 9.20 -4.32
C GLU A 45 -9.98 7.95 -5.09
N VAL A 46 -9.32 7.02 -4.39
CA VAL A 46 -8.70 5.85 -5.04
C VAL A 46 -9.77 4.87 -5.54
N PRO A 47 -9.76 4.50 -6.84
CA PRO A 47 -10.65 3.47 -7.35
C PRO A 47 -10.49 2.14 -6.59
N ARG A 48 -11.61 1.46 -6.33
CA ARG A 48 -11.63 0.23 -5.51
C ARG A 48 -10.77 -0.89 -6.09
N GLY A 49 -10.62 -0.93 -7.42
CA GLY A 49 -9.74 -1.88 -8.10
C GLY A 49 -8.28 -1.74 -7.64
N ILE A 50 -7.80 -0.51 -7.49
CA ILE A 50 -6.42 -0.21 -7.07
C ILE A 50 -6.25 -0.57 -5.58
N LEU A 51 -7.21 -0.20 -4.73
CA LEU A 51 -7.19 -0.56 -3.30
C LEU A 51 -7.12 -2.08 -3.09
N LYS A 52 -7.90 -2.86 -3.87
CA LYS A 52 -7.87 -4.34 -3.81
C LYS A 52 -6.51 -4.91 -4.21
N GLU A 53 -5.85 -4.33 -5.21
CA GLU A 53 -4.53 -4.78 -5.65
C GLU A 53 -3.46 -4.45 -4.60
N ALA A 54 -3.45 -3.24 -4.04
CA ALA A 54 -2.56 -2.87 -2.95
C ALA A 54 -2.71 -3.82 -1.76
N LYS A 55 -3.95 -4.09 -1.34
CA LYS A 55 -4.27 -5.05 -0.29
C LYS A 55 -3.73 -6.45 -0.61
N ARG A 56 -3.89 -6.94 -1.84
CA ARG A 56 -3.37 -8.25 -2.27
C ARG A 56 -1.86 -8.31 -2.11
N GLN A 57 -1.16 -7.30 -2.60
CA GLN A 57 0.30 -7.28 -2.59
C GLN A 57 0.88 -7.09 -1.17
N ILE A 58 0.28 -6.26 -0.30
CA ILE A 58 0.71 -6.15 1.10
C ILE A 58 0.56 -7.50 1.83
N LYS A 59 -0.51 -8.25 1.57
CA LYS A 59 -0.67 -9.61 2.12
C LYS A 59 0.45 -10.54 1.67
N ILE A 60 0.87 -10.45 0.40
CA ILE A 60 2.00 -11.24 -0.12
C ILE A 60 3.31 -10.82 0.56
N MET A 61 3.55 -9.51 0.77
CA MET A 61 4.72 -9.02 1.51
C MET A 61 4.78 -9.61 2.92
N MET A 62 3.65 -9.63 3.64
CA MET A 62 3.56 -10.23 4.98
C MET A 62 3.82 -11.73 5.01
N GLN A 63 3.50 -12.44 3.93
CA GLN A 63 3.75 -13.88 3.82
C GLN A 63 5.20 -14.20 3.47
N ILE A 64 5.81 -13.42 2.57
CA ILE A 64 7.14 -13.72 2.03
C ILE A 64 8.25 -13.15 2.92
N LEU A 65 8.09 -11.93 3.42
CA LEU A 65 9.06 -11.24 4.28
C LEU A 65 10.52 -11.31 3.79
N ASP A 66 10.72 -11.22 2.48
CA ASP A 66 12.02 -11.25 1.79
C ASP A 66 11.91 -10.47 0.47
N LYS A 67 12.53 -9.30 0.42
CA LYS A 67 12.47 -8.41 -0.74
C LYS A 67 13.06 -8.98 -2.01
N ASN A 68 13.97 -9.95 -1.91
CA ASN A 68 14.59 -10.56 -3.10
C ASN A 68 13.66 -11.59 -3.73
N LYS A 69 12.68 -12.09 -2.97
CA LYS A 69 11.66 -13.02 -3.46
C LYS A 69 10.41 -12.30 -3.94
N TYR A 70 10.09 -11.15 -3.34
CA TYR A 70 8.93 -10.36 -3.72
C TYR A 70 9.16 -8.89 -3.43
N MET A 71 9.02 -8.05 -4.45
CA MET A 71 8.91 -6.60 -4.29
C MET A 71 7.54 -6.18 -4.82
N PRO A 72 6.76 -5.40 -4.05
CA PRO A 72 5.49 -4.90 -4.54
C PRO A 72 5.69 -3.91 -5.70
N ASP A 73 4.70 -3.85 -6.59
CA ASP A 73 4.66 -2.92 -7.74
C ASP A 73 3.46 -1.94 -7.65
N TYR A 74 2.66 -2.03 -6.58
CA TYR A 74 1.46 -1.20 -6.42
C TYR A 74 1.76 0.24 -5.96
N THR A 75 2.95 0.53 -5.45
CA THR A 75 3.25 1.84 -4.87
C THR A 75 3.32 2.92 -5.94
N TYR A 76 3.92 2.66 -7.10
CA TYR A 76 4.00 3.65 -8.18
C TYR A 76 2.61 4.10 -8.67
N PRO A 77 1.67 3.19 -9.01
CA PRO A 77 0.32 3.58 -9.41
C PRO A 77 -0.46 4.35 -8.34
N LEU A 78 -0.20 4.12 -7.05
CA LEU A 78 -0.91 4.80 -5.96
C LEU A 78 -0.28 6.13 -5.55
N ILE A 79 1.04 6.23 -5.63
CA ILE A 79 1.79 7.44 -5.29
C ILE A 79 1.70 8.46 -6.43
N ASP A 80 1.76 8.00 -7.69
CA ASP A 80 1.72 8.90 -8.85
C ASP A 80 0.31 9.39 -9.19
N SER A 81 -0.73 8.64 -8.77
CA SER A 81 -2.14 8.96 -9.09
C SER A 81 -2.89 9.66 -7.96
N TYR A 82 -2.21 9.97 -6.85
CA TYR A 82 -2.81 10.64 -5.69
C TYR A 82 -1.97 11.86 -5.33
N SER A 83 -2.62 12.94 -4.85
CA SER A 83 -1.84 13.98 -4.17
C SER A 83 -1.14 13.31 -3.00
N ILE A 84 0.18 13.45 -2.95
CA ILE A 84 1.10 12.81 -2.00
C ILE A 84 0.70 13.07 -0.52
N ASP A 85 -0.26 13.95 -0.27
CA ASP A 85 -0.65 14.48 1.04
C ASP A 85 -1.72 13.67 1.79
N THR A 86 -1.91 12.38 1.48
CA THR A 86 -2.89 11.56 2.22
C THR A 86 -2.25 10.47 3.06
N GLU A 87 -2.88 10.19 4.19
CA GLU A 87 -2.39 9.19 5.14
C GLU A 87 -2.22 7.81 4.51
N LEU A 88 -3.11 7.41 3.57
CA LEU A 88 -2.97 6.12 2.89
C LEU A 88 -1.70 6.09 2.02
N CYS A 89 -1.40 7.17 1.30
CA CYS A 89 -0.19 7.29 0.48
C CYS A 89 1.07 7.19 1.34
N ASP A 90 1.11 7.94 2.45
CA ASP A 90 2.21 7.90 3.43
C ASP A 90 2.42 6.49 3.99
N LEU A 91 1.34 5.81 4.37
CA LEU A 91 1.41 4.44 4.91
C LEU A 91 1.94 3.45 3.88
N LEU A 92 1.51 3.55 2.63
CA LEU A 92 1.99 2.68 1.55
C LEU A 92 3.50 2.89 1.31
N PHE A 93 3.94 4.14 1.25
CA PHE A 93 5.35 4.48 1.08
C PHE A 93 6.20 4.01 2.27
N GLU A 94 5.74 4.25 3.50
CA GLU A 94 6.42 3.77 4.70
C GLU A 94 6.50 2.24 4.73
N THR A 95 5.43 1.55 4.32
CA THR A 95 5.39 0.08 4.25
C THR A 95 6.43 -0.46 3.28
N GLU A 96 6.49 0.08 2.06
CA GLU A 96 7.48 -0.32 1.06
C GLU A 96 8.90 -0.02 1.55
N SER A 97 9.13 1.18 2.09
CA SER A 97 10.44 1.62 2.59
C SER A 97 10.94 0.74 3.72
N ILE A 98 10.08 0.43 4.70
CA ILE A 98 10.40 -0.48 5.80
C ILE A 98 10.69 -1.88 5.25
N TYR A 99 9.83 -2.42 4.39
CA TYR A 99 10.04 -3.74 3.81
C TYR A 99 11.40 -3.83 3.11
N LYS A 100 11.70 -2.90 2.19
CA LYS A 100 12.97 -2.85 1.46
C LYS A 100 14.21 -2.75 2.37
N LYS A 101 14.10 -2.06 3.51
CA LYS A 101 15.20 -1.91 4.48
C LYS A 101 15.34 -3.12 5.40
N CYS A 102 14.27 -3.84 5.67
CA CYS A 102 14.17 -4.78 6.79
C CYS A 102 14.03 -6.26 6.40
N THR A 103 13.67 -6.56 5.16
CA THR A 103 13.57 -7.92 4.61
C THR A 103 14.66 -8.20 3.58
#